data_AF-A0A6I0E8X7-F1
#
_entry.id   AF-A0A6I0E8X7-F1
#
_cell.length_a   1.000
_cell.length_b   1.000
_cell.length_c   1.000
_cell.angle_alpha   90.00
_cell.angle_beta   90.00
_cell.angle_gamma   90.00
#
_symmetry.space_group_name_H-M   'P 1'
#
loop_
_entity.id
_entity.type
_entity.pdbx_description
1 polymer ?
#
loop_
_entity_poly.entity_id
_entity_poly.type
_entity_poly.pdbx_seq_one_letter_code
_entity_poly.pdbx_strand_id
1 'polypeptide(L)'
;MYKLILHKSLIALCLFFIIGVVNAQEKKQYKVSSIGFYNLENLFDTIPGPNDTEFTPEGANKFTSERYWHKQNNMAEVISQIGSEMFPGGPAILGVCEIENRSVLEDLIVNPKLKASNYAIVHYDSPDRRGVDVGLIYRPEFFKVISSRSVFLSMPENPFFRTRDQLVVSGLLDGEMIHVIVNHWPSRSGGEKRSMPSRMAAAKLTKSIVDSLQRVDPAAKIVIMGDLNDDPDSKSIVKGLGAKNESRSLKSGELFNAMAPLYRDGIGTLAYRDSWNLFDNIIITQSLINENKSSWVFFKAKVFNKPFLQQSSGQFAGYPFRTYVGNTFTGGYSDHFPVYIFLIKEK
;
A
#
# COMPACT_ATOMS: atom_id res chain seq x y z
N MET A 1 34.21 52.95 -54.71
CA MET A 1 34.02 51.57 -54.20
C MET A 1 33.80 51.54 -52.67
N TYR A 2 33.03 52.48 -52.11
CA TYR A 2 32.94 52.70 -50.64
C TYR A 2 31.49 52.96 -50.18
N LYS A 3 30.52 52.17 -50.64
CA LYS A 3 29.10 52.36 -50.25
C LYS A 3 28.32 51.09 -49.92
N LEU A 4 28.98 49.95 -49.76
CA LEU A 4 28.28 48.67 -49.57
C LEU A 4 28.58 47.92 -48.26
N ILE A 5 29.25 48.55 -47.29
CA ILE A 5 29.70 47.86 -46.06
C ILE A 5 28.90 48.29 -44.82
N LEU A 6 28.27 49.47 -44.80
CA LEU A 6 27.58 49.96 -43.59
C LEU A 6 26.17 49.37 -43.34
N HIS A 7 25.54 48.70 -44.30
CA HIS A 7 24.17 48.17 -44.11
C HIS A 7 24.11 46.74 -43.53
N LYS A 8 25.25 46.05 -43.39
CA LYS A 8 25.28 44.68 -42.82
C LYS A 8 25.53 44.65 -41.31
N SER A 9 25.97 45.75 -40.72
CA SER A 9 26.32 45.81 -39.29
C SER A 9 25.15 46.21 -38.38
N LEU A 10 24.09 46.81 -38.90
CA LEU A 10 22.94 47.25 -38.09
C LEU A 10 21.89 46.12 -37.90
N ILE A 11 21.79 45.19 -38.85
CA ILE A 11 20.86 44.04 -38.78
C ILE A 11 21.38 42.98 -37.79
N ALA A 12 22.71 42.88 -37.62
CA ALA A 12 23.32 41.99 -36.63
C ALA A 12 23.10 42.45 -35.18
N LEU A 13 22.87 43.75 -34.95
CA LEU A 13 22.64 44.30 -33.61
C LEU A 13 21.18 44.13 -33.14
N CYS A 14 20.21 44.13 -34.06
CA CYS A 14 18.81 43.83 -33.73
C CYS A 14 18.54 42.34 -33.47
N LEU A 15 19.38 41.43 -33.98
CA LEU A 15 19.29 39.99 -33.70
C LEU A 15 19.85 39.60 -32.33
N PHE A 16 20.62 40.48 -31.67
CA PHE A 16 21.16 40.23 -30.33
C PHE A 16 20.22 40.61 -29.18
N PHE A 17 19.11 41.32 -29.46
CA PHE A 17 18.15 41.75 -28.43
C PHE A 17 16.89 40.87 -28.32
N ILE A 18 16.76 39.82 -29.13
CA ILE A 18 15.59 38.92 -29.12
C ILE A 18 15.84 37.62 -28.31
N ILE A 19 17.05 37.41 -27.79
CA ILE A 19 17.42 36.14 -27.11
C ILE A 19 17.12 36.15 -25.59
N GLY A 20 16.56 37.24 -25.03
CA GLY A 20 16.52 37.42 -23.57
C GLY A 20 15.25 37.03 -22.81
N VAL A 21 14.16 36.63 -23.47
CA VAL A 21 12.91 36.25 -22.77
C VAL A 21 12.58 34.78 -23.03
N VAL A 22 13.57 33.92 -22.79
CA VAL A 22 13.24 32.55 -22.40
C VAL A 22 12.60 32.71 -21.02
N ASN A 23 11.27 32.62 -20.95
CA ASN A 23 10.58 32.39 -19.70
C ASN A 23 11.24 31.19 -19.03
N ALA A 24 12.14 31.45 -18.09
CA ALA A 24 12.52 30.47 -17.11
C ALA A 24 11.23 30.17 -16.36
N GLN A 25 10.49 29.16 -16.79
CA GLN A 25 9.45 28.57 -15.94
C GLN A 25 10.15 28.29 -14.62
N GLU A 26 9.75 29.00 -13.58
CA GLU A 26 10.21 28.71 -12.23
C GLU A 26 10.06 27.20 -12.04
N LYS A 27 11.18 26.51 -11.80
CA LYS A 27 11.15 25.07 -11.60
C LYS A 27 10.39 24.81 -10.30
N LYS A 28 9.09 24.57 -10.43
CA LYS A 28 8.21 24.20 -9.32
C LYS A 28 8.86 23.04 -8.58
N GLN A 29 9.20 23.27 -7.32
CA GLN A 29 9.74 22.23 -6.47
C GLN A 29 8.58 21.48 -5.82
N TYR A 30 8.71 20.17 -5.69
CA TYR A 30 7.69 19.33 -5.08
C TYR A 30 8.27 18.60 -3.86
N LYS A 31 7.45 18.49 -2.81
CA LYS A 31 7.57 17.45 -1.80
C LYS A 31 6.99 16.15 -2.36
N VAL A 32 7.57 15.03 -1.92
CA VAL A 32 7.11 13.68 -2.26
C VAL A 32 6.87 12.95 -0.94
N SER A 33 5.80 12.17 -0.89
CA SER A 33 5.56 11.19 0.17
C SER A 33 5.23 9.84 -0.46
N SER A 34 5.61 8.76 0.24
CA SER A 34 5.26 7.39 -0.16
C SER A 34 4.33 6.77 0.88
N ILE A 35 3.24 6.16 0.40
CA ILE A 35 2.29 5.39 1.21
C ILE A 35 2.15 4.02 0.56
N GLY A 36 2.23 2.94 1.33
CA GLY A 36 2.18 1.58 0.78
C GLY A 36 1.43 0.58 1.64
N PHE A 37 1.35 -0.63 1.12
CA PHE A 37 0.81 -1.80 1.81
C PHE A 37 1.66 -3.04 1.53
N TYR A 38 1.81 -3.91 2.53
CA TYR A 38 2.51 -5.18 2.39
C TYR A 38 1.90 -6.30 3.26
N ASN A 39 1.47 -7.40 2.64
CA ASN A 39 1.14 -8.64 3.34
C ASN A 39 2.45 -9.34 3.77
N LEU A 40 2.62 -9.55 5.09
CA LEU A 40 3.86 -10.10 5.66
C LEU A 40 3.88 -11.65 5.70
N GLU A 41 2.87 -12.32 5.16
CA GLU A 41 2.71 -13.79 5.07
C GLU A 41 2.95 -14.47 6.42
N ASN A 42 1.96 -14.43 7.32
CA ASN A 42 2.02 -15.04 8.65
C ASN A 42 3.30 -14.67 9.44
N LEU A 43 3.48 -13.39 9.73
CA LEU A 43 4.52 -12.93 10.66
C LEU A 43 4.06 -13.20 12.11
N PHE A 44 4.28 -14.42 12.57
CA PHE A 44 4.11 -14.86 13.95
C PHE A 44 5.42 -14.71 14.73
N ASP A 45 5.34 -14.74 16.05
CA ASP A 45 6.46 -15.01 16.92
C ASP A 45 6.67 -16.53 17.10
N THR A 46 7.37 -16.96 18.15
CA THR A 46 7.68 -18.39 18.39
C THR A 46 7.12 -18.89 19.71
N ILE A 47 6.31 -18.07 20.38
CA ILE A 47 5.78 -18.26 21.72
C ILE A 47 4.34 -18.75 21.57
N PRO A 48 4.00 -19.96 22.06
CA PRO A 48 2.67 -20.51 21.90
C PRO A 48 1.56 -19.58 22.42
N GLY A 49 0.66 -19.21 21.53
CA GLY A 49 -0.51 -18.39 21.74
C GLY A 49 -1.82 -19.09 21.35
N PRO A 50 -2.91 -18.33 21.21
CA PRO A 50 -4.18 -18.86 20.69
C PRO A 50 -4.18 -18.86 19.16
N ASN A 51 -4.40 -20.03 18.56
CA ASN A 51 -4.55 -20.24 17.10
C ASN A 51 -3.25 -20.11 16.26
N ASP A 52 -2.08 -20.22 16.88
CA ASP A 52 -0.76 -20.09 16.25
C ASP A 52 0.04 -21.41 16.24
N THR A 53 -0.53 -22.51 16.73
CA THR A 53 0.19 -23.77 17.03
C THR A 53 1.11 -24.28 15.91
N GLU A 54 0.79 -23.98 14.65
CA GLU A 54 1.63 -24.33 13.50
C GLU A 54 2.94 -23.53 13.43
N PHE A 55 2.97 -22.30 13.95
CA PHE A 55 4.08 -21.35 14.00
C PHE A 55 4.88 -21.41 15.31
N THR A 56 5.00 -22.59 15.89
CA THR A 56 5.90 -22.86 17.03
C THR A 56 7.07 -23.76 16.60
N PRO A 57 8.16 -23.85 17.38
CA PRO A 57 9.28 -24.76 17.06
C PRO A 57 8.85 -26.23 16.93
N GLU A 58 7.89 -26.66 17.74
CA GLU A 58 7.29 -28.00 17.74
C GLU A 58 6.11 -28.14 16.76
N GLY A 59 5.64 -27.02 16.22
CA GLY A 59 4.50 -26.92 15.32
C GLY A 59 4.74 -27.52 13.94
N ALA A 60 3.66 -27.63 13.16
CA ALA A 60 3.69 -28.23 11.83
C ALA A 60 4.64 -27.50 10.86
N ASN A 61 4.85 -26.20 11.03
CA ASN A 61 5.79 -25.41 10.24
C ASN A 61 7.20 -25.36 10.84
N LYS A 62 7.44 -25.93 12.04
CA LYS A 62 8.73 -25.89 12.75
C LYS A 62 9.31 -24.48 12.80
N PHE A 63 8.51 -23.51 13.21
CA PHE A 63 8.88 -22.10 13.18
C PHE A 63 9.79 -21.79 14.38
N THR A 64 11.10 -21.93 14.16
CA THR A 64 12.13 -21.69 15.18
C THR A 64 12.52 -20.22 15.26
N SER A 65 13.23 -19.82 16.33
CA SER A 65 13.76 -18.45 16.45
C SER A 65 14.66 -18.06 15.27
N GLU A 66 15.40 -19.00 14.70
CA GLU A 66 16.19 -18.77 13.48
C GLU A 66 15.31 -18.36 12.30
N ARG A 67 14.20 -19.07 12.07
CA ARG A 67 13.26 -18.77 10.98
C ARG A 67 12.50 -17.47 11.21
N TYR A 68 12.14 -17.21 12.47
CA TYR A 68 11.56 -15.93 12.88
C TYR A 68 12.47 -14.75 12.53
N TRP A 69 13.73 -14.77 13.00
CA TRP A 69 14.67 -13.68 12.73
C TRP A 69 15.06 -13.59 11.25
N HIS A 70 15.11 -14.72 10.53
CA HIS A 70 15.26 -14.72 9.07
C HIS A 70 14.10 -13.98 8.38
N LYS A 71 12.86 -14.28 8.76
CA LYS A 71 11.67 -13.61 8.21
C LYS A 71 11.66 -12.12 8.56
N GLN A 72 11.98 -11.75 9.81
CA GLN A 72 12.10 -10.34 10.20
C GLN A 72 13.13 -9.57 9.37
N ASN A 73 14.30 -10.17 9.13
CA ASN A 73 15.34 -9.56 8.29
C ASN A 73 14.94 -9.41 6.82
N ASN A 74 14.15 -10.35 6.30
CA ASN A 74 13.59 -10.29 4.95
C ASN A 74 12.51 -9.20 4.83
N MET A 75 11.59 -9.10 5.80
CA MET A 75 10.58 -8.04 5.82
C MET A 75 11.24 -6.66 5.91
N ALA A 76 12.23 -6.51 6.80
CA ALA A 76 12.98 -5.26 6.95
C ALA A 76 13.74 -4.86 5.67
N GLU A 77 14.35 -5.83 4.96
CA GLU A 77 14.99 -5.59 3.67
C GLU A 77 14.02 -4.96 2.67
N VAL A 78 12.86 -5.60 2.49
CA VAL A 78 11.85 -5.16 1.53
C VAL A 78 11.33 -3.78 1.90
N ILE A 79 10.89 -3.59 3.16
CA ILE A 79 10.28 -2.35 3.62
C ILE A 79 11.24 -1.16 3.45
N SER A 80 12.52 -1.34 3.74
CA SER A 80 13.54 -0.27 3.62
C SER A 80 13.69 0.26 2.17
N GLN A 81 13.34 -0.56 1.18
CA GLN A 81 13.49 -0.26 -0.24
C GLN A 81 12.21 0.21 -0.94
N ILE A 82 11.03 -0.01 -0.34
CA ILE A 82 9.76 0.43 -0.93
C ILE A 82 9.79 1.95 -1.09
N GLY A 83 9.58 2.41 -2.33
CA GLY A 83 9.54 3.83 -2.67
C GLY A 83 10.90 4.54 -2.72
N SER A 84 12.01 3.81 -2.52
CA SER A 84 13.35 4.40 -2.42
C SER A 84 13.80 5.23 -3.64
N GLU A 85 13.17 5.04 -4.81
CA GLU A 85 13.47 5.85 -6.00
C GLU A 85 13.11 7.34 -5.87
N MET A 86 12.22 7.70 -4.92
CA MET A 86 11.79 9.08 -4.68
C MET A 86 11.63 9.41 -3.19
N PHE A 87 11.56 8.40 -2.32
CA PHE A 87 11.35 8.52 -0.88
C PHE A 87 12.16 7.44 -0.13
N PRO A 88 13.46 7.67 0.12
CA PRO A 88 14.35 6.67 0.73
C PRO A 88 14.03 6.40 2.21
N GLY A 89 14.41 5.21 2.68
CA GLY A 89 14.19 4.75 4.06
C GLY A 89 12.81 4.12 4.29
N GLY A 90 12.12 3.72 3.22
CA GLY A 90 10.78 3.14 3.28
C GLY A 90 9.65 4.18 3.39
N PRO A 91 8.39 3.74 3.21
CA PRO A 91 7.23 4.62 3.11
C PRO A 91 7.01 5.46 4.37
N ALA A 92 6.43 6.65 4.21
CA ALA A 92 5.97 7.47 5.34
C ALA A 92 4.87 6.74 6.15
N ILE A 93 4.02 5.99 5.45
CA ILE A 93 2.97 5.15 6.03
C ILE A 93 2.96 3.81 5.29
N LEU A 94 3.00 2.70 6.03
CA LEU A 94 2.89 1.35 5.50
C LEU A 94 1.81 0.60 6.26
N GLY A 95 0.71 0.27 5.60
CA GLY A 95 -0.24 -0.72 6.10
C GLY A 95 0.33 -2.13 5.94
N VAL A 96 0.02 -3.01 6.89
CA VAL A 96 0.48 -4.40 6.85
C VAL A 96 -0.66 -5.33 7.25
N CYS A 97 -0.59 -6.59 6.82
CA CYS A 97 -1.46 -7.65 7.31
C CYS A 97 -0.69 -8.96 7.52
N GLU A 98 -1.41 -9.94 8.07
CA GLU A 98 -0.87 -11.25 8.45
C GLU A 98 0.22 -11.13 9.52
N ILE A 99 -0.04 -10.31 10.53
CA ILE A 99 0.78 -10.17 11.73
C ILE A 99 0.06 -10.80 12.90
N GLU A 100 0.77 -11.51 13.76
CA GLU A 100 0.13 -12.16 14.92
C GLU A 100 -0.27 -11.15 16.00
N ASN A 101 0.66 -10.26 16.35
CA ASN A 101 0.49 -9.37 17.50
C ASN A 101 1.37 -8.11 17.37
N ARG A 102 1.33 -7.24 18.37
CA ARG A 102 2.14 -6.01 18.37
C ARG A 102 3.64 -6.28 18.48
N SER A 103 4.07 -7.28 19.24
CA SER A 103 5.50 -7.54 19.49
C SER A 103 6.26 -7.89 18.22
N VAL A 104 5.65 -8.64 17.28
CA VAL A 104 6.31 -8.92 16.00
C VAL A 104 6.57 -7.66 15.18
N LEU A 105 5.73 -6.63 15.30
CA LEU A 105 5.99 -5.33 14.67
C LEU A 105 7.06 -4.55 15.40
N GLU A 106 7.11 -4.62 16.73
CA GLU A 106 8.14 -3.96 17.54
C GLU A 106 9.53 -4.48 17.19
N ASP A 107 9.69 -5.79 17.06
CA ASP A 107 10.94 -6.43 16.60
C ASP A 107 11.29 -6.05 15.15
N LEU A 108 10.28 -5.92 14.28
CA LEU A 108 10.48 -5.54 12.89
C LEU A 108 11.02 -4.10 12.76
N ILE A 109 10.41 -3.13 13.45
CA ILE A 109 10.78 -1.71 13.30
C ILE A 109 12.14 -1.36 13.91
N VAL A 110 12.63 -2.14 14.88
CA VAL A 110 13.96 -1.94 15.48
C VAL A 110 15.07 -2.65 14.70
N ASN A 111 14.73 -3.44 13.68
CA ASN A 111 15.71 -4.10 12.82
C ASN A 111 16.72 -3.08 12.27
N PRO A 112 18.03 -3.41 12.19
CA PRO A 112 19.07 -2.47 11.72
C PRO A 112 18.76 -1.78 10.38
N LYS A 113 18.02 -2.43 9.47
CA LYS A 113 17.65 -1.87 8.16
C LYS A 113 16.54 -0.82 8.23
N LEU A 114 15.74 -0.82 9.30
CA LEU A 114 14.60 0.09 9.51
C LEU A 114 14.81 1.07 10.67
N LYS A 115 15.79 0.81 11.55
CA LYS A 115 16.05 1.62 12.75
C LYS A 115 16.19 3.11 12.47
N ALA A 116 16.85 3.48 11.36
CA ALA A 116 17.03 4.88 10.97
C ALA A 116 15.73 5.57 10.55
N SER A 117 14.72 4.81 10.09
CA SER A 117 13.42 5.32 9.69
C SER A 117 12.51 5.64 10.88
N ASN A 118 12.86 5.15 12.07
CA ASN A 118 12.19 5.44 13.34
C ASN A 118 10.67 5.23 13.27
N TYR A 119 10.25 4.07 12.76
CA TYR A 119 8.83 3.74 12.63
C TYR A 119 8.14 3.68 13.99
N ALA A 120 6.87 4.09 14.03
CA ALA A 120 5.95 3.88 15.14
C ALA A 120 4.77 3.01 14.67
N ILE A 121 4.04 2.41 15.62
CA ILE A 121 3.05 1.34 15.34
C ILE A 121 1.65 1.73 15.82
N VAL A 122 0.66 1.50 14.96
CA VAL A 122 -0.76 1.39 15.31
C VAL A 122 -1.20 -0.05 15.06
N HIS A 123 -1.70 -0.72 16.10
CA HIS A 123 -2.12 -2.12 16.07
C HIS A 123 -3.26 -2.36 17.06
N TYR A 124 -4.18 -3.25 16.71
CA TYR A 124 -5.21 -3.79 17.59
C TYR A 124 -5.40 -5.26 17.27
N ASP A 125 -5.58 -6.07 18.31
CA ASP A 125 -5.94 -7.47 18.12
C ASP A 125 -7.36 -7.56 17.54
N SER A 126 -7.55 -8.45 16.57
CA SER A 126 -8.85 -8.67 15.92
C SER A 126 -9.35 -10.10 16.16
N PRO A 127 -10.64 -10.37 15.94
CA PRO A 127 -11.22 -11.65 16.35
C PRO A 127 -11.03 -12.74 15.28
N ASP A 128 -10.00 -12.62 14.43
CA ASP A 128 -9.72 -13.58 13.38
C ASP A 128 -9.35 -14.97 13.94
N ARG A 129 -9.84 -16.02 13.28
CA ARG A 129 -9.62 -17.39 13.76
C ARG A 129 -8.22 -17.93 13.50
N ARG A 130 -7.45 -17.31 12.61
CA ARG A 130 -6.04 -17.67 12.39
C ARG A 130 -5.12 -16.90 13.34
N GLY A 131 -5.65 -16.00 14.17
CA GLY A 131 -4.82 -15.17 15.05
C GLY A 131 -3.94 -14.19 14.29
N VAL A 132 -4.40 -13.67 13.14
CA VAL A 132 -3.66 -12.65 12.39
C VAL A 132 -4.46 -11.38 12.19
N ASP A 133 -3.76 -10.27 12.21
CA ASP A 133 -4.31 -8.92 12.22
C ASP A 133 -3.83 -8.06 11.05
N VAL A 134 -4.36 -6.84 11.03
CA VAL A 134 -3.85 -5.73 10.23
C VAL A 134 -3.14 -4.73 11.15
N GLY A 135 -2.12 -4.07 10.62
CA GLY A 135 -1.37 -3.06 11.34
C GLY A 135 -1.01 -1.89 10.46
N LEU A 136 -0.48 -0.84 11.07
CA LEU A 136 0.10 0.29 10.37
C LEU A 136 1.38 0.71 11.07
N ILE A 137 2.49 0.71 10.31
CA ILE A 137 3.73 1.34 10.72
C ILE A 137 3.88 2.67 9.98
N TYR A 138 4.36 3.69 10.67
CA TYR A 138 4.51 5.03 10.09
C TYR A 138 5.75 5.75 10.61
N ARG A 139 6.29 6.68 9.83
CA ARG A 139 7.44 7.50 10.21
C ARG A 139 6.92 8.79 10.87
N PRO A 140 7.11 8.99 12.18
CA PRO A 140 6.56 10.15 12.91
C PRO A 140 7.07 11.51 12.40
N GLU A 141 8.23 11.52 11.73
CA GLU A 141 8.78 12.69 11.04
C GLU A 141 7.81 13.25 9.98
N PHE A 142 7.07 12.38 9.30
CA PHE A 142 6.17 12.77 8.19
C PHE A 142 4.70 12.66 8.56
N PHE A 143 4.33 11.65 9.37
CA PHE A 143 2.94 11.36 9.70
C PHE A 143 2.71 11.38 11.21
N LYS A 144 1.87 12.30 11.67
CA LYS A 144 1.45 12.38 13.07
C LYS A 144 0.04 11.82 13.24
N VAL A 145 -0.08 10.67 13.90
CA VAL A 145 -1.39 10.08 14.22
C VAL A 145 -2.17 11.01 15.17
N ILE A 146 -3.44 11.23 14.85
CA ILE A 146 -4.39 12.02 15.66
C ILE A 146 -5.41 11.08 16.32
N SER A 147 -5.90 10.09 15.58
CA SER A 147 -6.83 9.09 16.11
C SER A 147 -6.72 7.78 15.36
N SER A 148 -7.06 6.69 16.03
CA SER A 148 -7.18 5.36 15.43
C SER A 148 -8.32 4.58 16.06
N ARG A 149 -8.88 3.65 15.29
CA ARG A 149 -9.85 2.66 15.79
C ARG A 149 -9.83 1.40 14.94
N SER A 150 -10.13 0.28 15.58
CA SER A 150 -10.46 -0.98 14.91
C SER A 150 -11.97 -1.05 14.66
N VAL A 151 -12.39 -1.53 13.48
CA VAL A 151 -13.81 -1.65 13.12
C VAL A 151 -14.16 -3.09 12.77
N PHE A 152 -15.00 -3.70 13.61
CA PHE A 152 -15.44 -5.07 13.49
C PHE A 152 -16.44 -5.30 12.34
N LEU A 153 -16.25 -6.39 11.60
CA LEU A 153 -17.22 -6.85 10.60
C LEU A 153 -18.30 -7.72 11.25
N SER A 154 -19.46 -7.11 11.51
CA SER A 154 -20.67 -7.84 11.90
C SER A 154 -21.42 -8.37 10.68
N MET A 155 -21.72 -9.68 10.69
CA MET A 155 -22.59 -10.32 9.71
C MET A 155 -23.85 -10.85 10.42
N PRO A 156 -25.00 -10.16 10.37
CA PRO A 156 -26.21 -10.57 11.09
C PRO A 156 -26.69 -11.99 10.77
N GLU A 157 -26.54 -12.42 9.51
CA GLU A 157 -26.90 -13.77 9.07
C GLU A 157 -25.90 -14.85 9.52
N ASN A 158 -24.74 -14.45 10.03
CA ASN A 158 -23.73 -15.35 10.60
C ASN A 158 -23.02 -14.66 11.79
N PRO A 159 -23.66 -14.58 12.97
CA PRO A 159 -23.13 -13.84 14.11
C PRO A 159 -21.83 -14.43 14.69
N PHE A 160 -21.52 -15.69 14.33
CA PHE A 160 -20.27 -16.37 14.69
C PHE A 160 -19.17 -16.20 13.63
N PHE A 161 -19.44 -15.42 12.57
CA PHE A 161 -18.42 -15.06 11.61
C PHE A 161 -17.34 -14.23 12.30
N ARG A 162 -16.10 -14.59 12.00
CA ARG A 162 -14.90 -14.08 12.64
C ARG A 162 -13.87 -13.90 11.54
N THR A 163 -13.38 -12.69 11.40
CA THR A 163 -12.41 -12.25 10.40
C THR A 163 -11.68 -11.05 10.96
N ARG A 164 -10.64 -10.61 10.25
CA ARG A 164 -9.89 -9.40 10.55
C ARG A 164 -10.79 -8.17 10.57
N ASP A 165 -10.53 -7.31 11.53
CA ASP A 165 -11.11 -5.97 11.59
C ASP A 165 -10.51 -5.05 10.50
N GLN A 166 -11.15 -3.90 10.29
CA GLN A 166 -10.62 -2.83 9.45
C GLN A 166 -10.03 -1.72 10.32
N LEU A 167 -8.73 -1.50 10.21
CA LEU A 167 -8.01 -0.49 10.97
C LEU A 167 -8.18 0.88 10.30
N VAL A 168 -8.71 1.85 11.03
CA VAL A 168 -8.83 3.24 10.59
C VAL A 168 -7.85 4.10 11.37
N VAL A 169 -6.97 4.82 10.67
CA VAL A 169 -6.00 5.75 11.25
C VAL A 169 -6.15 7.11 10.59
N SER A 170 -6.34 8.16 11.39
CA SER A 170 -6.39 9.55 10.92
C SER A 170 -5.20 10.30 11.47
N GLY A 171 -4.52 11.07 10.63
CA GLY A 171 -3.34 11.81 11.04
C GLY A 171 -2.93 12.91 10.08
N LEU A 172 -1.90 13.65 10.44
CA LEU A 172 -1.37 14.75 9.66
C LEU A 172 -0.12 14.28 8.88
N LEU A 173 -0.22 14.21 7.56
CA LEU A 173 0.93 13.98 6.66
C LEU A 173 1.50 15.34 6.22
N ASP A 174 2.67 15.71 6.72
CA ASP A 174 3.25 17.05 6.54
C ASP A 174 2.24 18.17 6.88
N GLY A 175 1.53 18.02 8.00
CA GLY A 175 0.56 19.00 8.50
C GLY A 175 -0.83 18.93 7.85
N GLU A 176 -1.06 18.03 6.91
CA GLU A 176 -2.34 17.91 6.19
C GLU A 176 -3.08 16.63 6.59
N MET A 177 -4.39 16.74 6.89
CA MET A 177 -5.19 15.59 7.32
C MET A 177 -5.30 14.54 6.21
N ILE A 178 -4.96 13.29 6.55
CA ILE A 178 -5.18 12.12 5.71
C ILE A 178 -5.71 10.97 6.58
N HIS A 179 -6.61 10.19 6.01
CA HIS A 179 -7.16 8.99 6.63
C HIS A 179 -6.65 7.75 5.90
N VAL A 180 -6.27 6.74 6.66
CA VAL A 180 -5.82 5.45 6.14
C VAL A 180 -6.73 4.37 6.67
N ILE A 181 -7.20 3.50 5.79
CA ILE A 181 -8.01 2.33 6.14
C ILE A 181 -7.24 1.08 5.69
N VAL A 182 -6.69 0.32 6.63
CA VAL A 182 -5.96 -0.92 6.37
C VAL A 182 -6.91 -2.11 6.47
N ASN A 183 -6.88 -2.97 5.46
CA ASN A 183 -7.81 -4.08 5.29
C ASN A 183 -7.06 -5.40 5.07
N HIS A 184 -7.68 -6.49 5.52
CA HIS A 184 -7.38 -7.84 5.05
C HIS A 184 -8.70 -8.61 4.94
N TRP A 185 -9.31 -8.59 3.76
CA TRP A 185 -10.66 -9.14 3.56
C TRP A 185 -10.66 -10.68 3.62
N PRO A 186 -11.83 -11.30 3.87
CA PRO A 186 -11.95 -12.76 3.88
C PRO A 186 -11.40 -13.40 2.60
N SER A 187 -10.61 -14.45 2.74
CA SER A 187 -9.97 -15.09 1.60
C SER A 187 -10.95 -15.77 0.65
N ARG A 188 -10.47 -16.15 -0.54
CA ARG A 188 -11.25 -16.93 -1.53
C ARG A 188 -11.44 -18.41 -1.16
N SER A 189 -11.23 -18.81 0.11
CA SER A 189 -11.35 -20.19 0.59
C SER A 189 -12.71 -20.82 0.26
N GLY A 190 -12.68 -22.06 -0.23
CA GLY A 190 -13.89 -22.77 -0.70
C GLY A 190 -14.44 -22.26 -2.03
N GLY A 191 -13.69 -21.42 -2.74
CA GLY A 191 -14.01 -20.88 -4.07
C GLY A 191 -14.63 -19.48 -4.02
N GLU A 192 -14.44 -18.73 -5.09
CA GLU A 192 -14.87 -17.32 -5.20
C GLU A 192 -16.38 -17.16 -4.94
N LYS A 193 -17.22 -18.00 -5.56
CA LYS A 193 -18.69 -17.93 -5.41
C LYS A 193 -19.14 -18.07 -3.95
N ARG A 194 -18.49 -18.96 -3.19
CA ARG A 194 -18.83 -19.24 -1.78
C ARG A 194 -18.37 -18.12 -0.85
N SER A 195 -17.22 -17.53 -1.12
CA SER A 195 -16.57 -16.52 -0.29
C SER A 195 -17.01 -15.08 -0.61
N MET A 196 -17.58 -14.83 -1.80
CA MET A 196 -18.04 -13.52 -2.26
C MET A 196 -18.96 -12.77 -1.27
N PRO A 197 -19.95 -13.40 -0.59
CA PRO A 197 -20.81 -12.67 0.35
C PRO A 197 -20.03 -12.02 1.51
N SER A 198 -19.04 -12.72 2.06
CA SER A 198 -18.21 -12.20 3.15
C SER A 198 -17.30 -11.06 2.69
N ARG A 199 -16.71 -11.16 1.48
CA ARG A 199 -15.93 -10.05 0.90
C ARG A 199 -16.81 -8.85 0.53
N MET A 200 -18.03 -9.08 0.05
CA MET A 200 -19.00 -8.01 -0.20
C MET A 200 -19.40 -7.30 1.10
N ALA A 201 -19.57 -8.03 2.21
CA ALA A 201 -19.83 -7.45 3.52
C ALA A 201 -18.64 -6.60 4.01
N ALA A 202 -17.41 -7.09 3.86
CA ALA A 202 -16.19 -6.34 4.18
C ALA A 202 -16.08 -5.06 3.34
N ALA A 203 -16.32 -5.14 2.03
CA ALA A 203 -16.31 -3.99 1.13
C ALA A 203 -17.35 -2.91 1.52
N LYS A 204 -18.56 -3.35 1.89
CA LYS A 204 -19.62 -2.45 2.38
C LYS A 204 -19.26 -1.79 3.71
N LEU A 205 -18.60 -2.51 4.61
CA LEU A 205 -18.07 -1.93 5.85
C LEU A 205 -17.05 -0.83 5.53
N THR A 206 -16.09 -1.10 4.64
CA THR A 206 -15.11 -0.10 4.19
C THR A 206 -15.79 1.12 3.60
N LYS A 207 -16.80 0.92 2.73
CA LYS A 207 -17.59 2.02 2.16
C LYS A 207 -18.30 2.84 3.23
N SER A 208 -18.89 2.20 4.23
CA SER A 208 -19.55 2.92 5.34
C SER A 208 -18.58 3.76 6.18
N ILE A 209 -17.32 3.31 6.33
CA ILE A 209 -16.26 4.07 7.00
C ILE A 209 -15.89 5.30 6.16
N VAL A 210 -15.70 5.12 4.85
CA VAL A 210 -15.45 6.21 3.90
C VAL A 210 -16.58 7.24 3.95
N ASP A 211 -17.83 6.80 3.87
CA ASP A 211 -19.01 7.67 3.93
C ASP A 211 -19.08 8.43 5.26
N SER A 212 -18.71 7.78 6.37
CA SER A 212 -18.66 8.43 7.68
C SER A 212 -17.61 9.54 7.73
N LEU A 213 -16.43 9.32 7.16
CA LEU A 213 -15.36 10.32 7.10
C LEU A 213 -15.76 11.48 6.16
N GLN A 214 -16.31 11.17 4.99
CA GLN A 214 -16.74 12.17 4.01
C GLN A 214 -17.96 12.98 4.46
N ARG A 215 -18.80 12.43 5.35
CA ARG A 215 -19.89 13.20 5.97
C ARG A 215 -19.36 14.31 6.89
N VAL A 216 -18.22 14.08 7.54
CA VAL A 216 -17.56 15.08 8.40
C VAL A 216 -16.78 16.08 7.55
N ASP A 217 -16.05 15.59 6.56
CA ASP A 217 -15.31 16.40 5.59
C ASP A 217 -15.53 15.87 4.17
N PRO A 218 -16.37 16.53 3.34
CA PRO A 218 -16.62 16.11 1.96
C PRO A 218 -15.36 16.05 1.08
N ALA A 219 -14.29 16.76 1.46
CA ALA A 219 -13.01 16.75 0.78
C ALA A 219 -11.99 15.77 1.41
N ALA A 220 -12.41 14.92 2.34
CA ALA A 220 -11.52 14.00 3.06
C ALA A 220 -10.61 13.20 2.11
N LYS A 221 -9.31 13.24 2.40
CA LYS A 221 -8.29 12.46 1.71
C LYS A 221 -8.17 11.11 2.40
N ILE A 222 -8.64 10.07 1.73
CA ILE A 222 -8.71 8.73 2.29
C ILE A 222 -7.92 7.80 1.38
N VAL A 223 -7.02 7.04 1.98
CA VAL A 223 -6.26 5.96 1.33
C VAL A 223 -6.72 4.64 1.95
N ILE A 224 -7.47 3.87 1.19
CA ILE A 224 -7.85 2.50 1.51
C ILE A 224 -6.74 1.61 0.96
N MET A 225 -6.22 0.72 1.78
CA MET A 225 -5.18 -0.21 1.37
C MET A 225 -5.38 -1.57 2.02
N GLY A 226 -4.89 -2.63 1.40
CA GLY A 226 -5.01 -3.97 1.96
C GLY A 226 -4.89 -5.08 0.95
N ASP A 227 -4.69 -6.30 1.48
CA ASP A 227 -5.02 -7.53 0.77
C ASP A 227 -6.55 -7.67 0.78
N LEU A 228 -7.18 -7.27 -0.31
CA LEU A 228 -8.63 -7.30 -0.45
C LEU A 228 -9.13 -8.68 -0.93
N ASN A 229 -8.22 -9.63 -1.20
CA ASN A 229 -8.53 -10.95 -1.77
C ASN A 229 -9.39 -10.88 -3.05
N ASP A 230 -9.36 -9.74 -3.74
CA ASP A 230 -10.11 -9.47 -4.96
C ASP A 230 -9.37 -8.49 -5.85
N ASP A 231 -9.43 -8.74 -7.16
CA ASP A 231 -8.80 -7.93 -8.21
C ASP A 231 -9.56 -6.60 -8.41
N PRO A 232 -8.93 -5.57 -9.02
CA PRO A 232 -9.55 -4.26 -9.23
C PRO A 232 -10.92 -4.25 -9.93
N ASP A 233 -11.24 -5.26 -10.73
CA ASP A 233 -12.51 -5.39 -11.45
C ASP A 233 -13.55 -6.29 -10.74
N SER A 234 -13.18 -6.89 -9.61
CA SER A 234 -14.04 -7.78 -8.84
C SER A 234 -15.27 -7.06 -8.28
N LYS A 235 -16.38 -7.79 -8.15
CA LYS A 235 -17.68 -7.23 -7.73
C LYS A 235 -17.63 -6.55 -6.36
N SER A 236 -16.86 -7.08 -5.41
CA SER A 236 -16.68 -6.46 -4.09
C SER A 236 -16.03 -5.07 -4.21
N ILE A 237 -15.05 -4.88 -5.10
CA ILE A 237 -14.37 -3.61 -5.36
C ILE A 237 -15.29 -2.63 -6.07
N VAL A 238 -15.83 -3.02 -7.24
CA VAL A 238 -16.56 -2.08 -8.11
C VAL A 238 -18.01 -1.83 -7.67
N LYS A 239 -18.67 -2.82 -7.05
CA LYS A 239 -20.07 -2.69 -6.58
C LYS A 239 -20.18 -2.56 -5.06
N GLY A 240 -19.37 -3.30 -4.31
CA GLY A 240 -19.42 -3.28 -2.85
C GLY A 240 -18.83 -2.00 -2.27
N LEU A 241 -17.58 -1.72 -2.64
CA LEU A 241 -16.86 -0.51 -2.24
C LEU A 241 -17.21 0.68 -3.15
N GLY A 242 -17.50 0.43 -4.43
CA GLY A 242 -17.85 1.48 -5.40
C GLY A 242 -16.63 2.15 -6.03
N ALA A 243 -15.47 1.51 -6.00
CA ALA A 243 -14.25 2.04 -6.60
C ALA A 243 -14.34 2.00 -8.13
N LYS A 244 -13.83 3.05 -8.77
CA LYS A 244 -13.70 3.15 -10.23
C LYS A 244 -12.29 2.81 -10.66
N ASN A 245 -12.17 2.25 -11.86
CA ASN A 245 -10.88 1.89 -12.48
C ASN A 245 -10.38 2.95 -13.46
N GLU A 246 -11.15 4.02 -13.66
CA GLU A 246 -10.77 5.18 -14.45
C GLU A 246 -10.77 6.42 -13.56
N SER A 247 -9.70 7.21 -13.63
CA SER A 247 -9.60 8.47 -12.92
C SER A 247 -10.30 9.62 -13.64
N ARG A 248 -10.48 9.50 -14.97
CA ARG A 248 -11.17 10.49 -15.79
C ARG A 248 -12.65 10.50 -15.40
N SER A 249 -13.16 11.69 -15.07
CA SER A 249 -14.57 11.93 -14.75
C SER A 249 -15.07 11.40 -13.41
N LEU A 250 -14.18 11.22 -12.42
CA LEU A 250 -14.61 10.98 -11.04
C LEU A 250 -15.40 12.17 -10.52
N LYS A 251 -16.56 11.88 -9.94
CA LYS A 251 -17.37 12.86 -9.21
C LYS A 251 -16.79 13.07 -7.82
N SER A 252 -17.11 14.22 -7.22
CA SER A 252 -16.76 14.52 -5.84
C SER A 252 -17.21 13.37 -4.91
N GLY A 253 -16.29 12.92 -4.06
CA GLY A 253 -16.52 11.82 -3.12
C GLY A 253 -16.36 10.41 -3.69
N GLU A 254 -16.21 10.22 -5.00
CA GLU A 254 -15.98 8.90 -5.59
C GLU A 254 -14.57 8.36 -5.28
N LEU A 255 -14.44 7.04 -5.40
CA LEU A 255 -13.21 6.29 -5.13
C LEU A 255 -12.56 5.87 -6.44
N PHE A 256 -11.24 5.90 -6.48
CA PHE A 256 -10.42 5.46 -7.59
C PHE A 256 -9.44 4.39 -7.12
N ASN A 257 -9.40 3.27 -7.83
CA ASN A 257 -8.40 2.24 -7.59
C ASN A 257 -7.11 2.58 -8.33
N ALA A 258 -6.09 3.02 -7.58
CA ALA A 258 -4.80 3.41 -8.13
C ALA A 258 -4.03 2.23 -8.74
N MET A 259 -4.41 1.00 -8.40
CA MET A 259 -3.80 -0.24 -8.90
C MET A 259 -4.45 -0.75 -10.19
N ALA A 260 -5.63 -0.23 -10.56
CA ALA A 260 -6.36 -0.72 -11.73
C ALA A 260 -5.60 -0.58 -13.06
N PRO A 261 -4.82 0.49 -13.33
CA PRO A 261 -3.98 0.56 -14.52
C PRO A 261 -2.93 -0.56 -14.58
N LEU A 262 -2.26 -0.85 -13.46
CA LEU A 262 -1.25 -1.91 -13.38
C LEU A 262 -1.86 -3.29 -13.61
N TYR A 263 -3.04 -3.55 -13.06
CA TYR A 263 -3.78 -4.79 -13.30
C TYR A 263 -4.14 -4.98 -14.78
N ARG A 264 -4.58 -3.93 -15.48
CA ARG A 264 -4.84 -4.00 -16.93
C ARG A 264 -3.61 -4.30 -17.76
N ASP A 265 -2.44 -3.86 -17.30
CA ASP A 265 -1.15 -4.15 -17.92
C ASP A 265 -0.65 -5.57 -17.57
N GLY A 266 -1.45 -6.38 -16.87
CA GLY A 266 -1.13 -7.76 -16.49
C GLY A 266 -0.20 -7.86 -15.27
N ILE A 267 0.01 -6.77 -14.54
CA ILE A 267 0.85 -6.76 -13.34
C ILE A 267 0.01 -7.23 -12.15
N GLY A 268 0.44 -8.32 -11.51
CA GLY A 268 -0.14 -8.84 -10.28
C GLY A 268 0.77 -8.64 -9.06
N THR A 269 0.20 -8.90 -7.89
CA THR A 269 0.88 -8.91 -6.59
C THR A 269 1.08 -10.33 -6.08
N LEU A 270 0.30 -11.29 -6.58
CA LEU A 270 0.44 -12.72 -6.28
C LEU A 270 0.09 -13.57 -7.49
N ALA A 271 0.49 -14.84 -7.46
CA ALA A 271 0.20 -15.80 -8.51
C ALA A 271 -0.34 -17.12 -7.95
N TYR A 272 -1.40 -17.64 -8.57
CA TYR A 272 -2.05 -18.90 -8.23
C TYR A 272 -2.51 -19.63 -9.49
N ARG A 273 -2.10 -20.89 -9.64
CA ARG A 273 -2.42 -21.75 -10.80
C ARG A 273 -2.17 -21.05 -12.14
N ASP A 274 -1.00 -20.46 -12.30
CA ASP A 274 -0.55 -19.76 -13.51
C ASP A 274 -1.37 -18.52 -13.89
N SER A 275 -2.14 -17.99 -12.94
CA SER A 275 -2.85 -16.72 -13.07
C SER A 275 -2.28 -15.69 -12.09
N TRP A 276 -1.99 -14.50 -12.61
CA TRP A 276 -1.62 -13.34 -11.81
C TRP A 276 -2.88 -12.65 -11.28
N ASN A 277 -2.88 -12.36 -9.98
CA ASN A 277 -3.91 -11.60 -9.31
C ASN A 277 -3.32 -10.32 -8.71
N LEU A 278 -4.15 -9.28 -8.58
CA LEU A 278 -3.80 -8.04 -7.88
C LEU A 278 -4.75 -7.85 -6.70
N PHE A 279 -4.50 -8.58 -5.62
CA PHE A 279 -5.32 -8.49 -4.40
C PHE A 279 -4.90 -7.33 -3.49
N ASP A 280 -3.63 -6.93 -3.54
CA ASP A 280 -3.09 -5.84 -2.74
C ASP A 280 -3.43 -4.50 -3.41
N ASN A 281 -4.52 -3.89 -2.96
CA ASN A 281 -5.06 -2.70 -3.59
C ASN A 281 -4.71 -1.44 -2.81
N ILE A 282 -4.54 -0.33 -3.52
CA ILE A 282 -4.55 1.03 -2.96
C ILE A 282 -5.63 1.82 -3.69
N ILE A 283 -6.67 2.20 -2.95
CA ILE A 283 -7.85 2.91 -3.46
C ILE A 283 -7.93 4.26 -2.74
N ILE A 284 -8.10 5.34 -3.50
CA ILE A 284 -8.04 6.71 -2.99
C ILE A 284 -9.32 7.47 -3.29
N THR A 285 -9.64 8.46 -2.46
CA THR A 285 -10.73 9.40 -2.78
C THR A 285 -10.35 10.35 -3.91
N GLN A 286 -11.36 10.82 -4.65
CA GLN A 286 -11.19 11.81 -5.71
C GLN A 286 -10.43 13.08 -5.24
N SER A 287 -10.53 13.45 -3.96
CA SER A 287 -9.78 14.56 -3.35
C SER A 287 -8.25 14.45 -3.48
N LEU A 288 -7.73 13.24 -3.67
CA LEU A 288 -6.31 12.98 -3.93
C LEU A 288 -5.95 13.05 -5.43
N ILE A 289 -6.90 13.31 -6.35
CA ILE A 289 -6.66 13.27 -7.82
C ILE A 289 -6.78 14.68 -8.42
N ASN A 290 -6.73 15.72 -7.59
CA ASN A 290 -6.84 17.11 -8.04
C ASN A 290 -5.62 17.54 -8.88
N GLU A 291 -5.82 18.47 -9.81
CA GLU A 291 -4.73 19.14 -10.55
C GLU A 291 -4.02 20.19 -9.69
N ASN A 292 -4.69 20.74 -8.68
CA ASN A 292 -4.09 21.69 -7.75
C ASN A 292 -3.12 20.99 -6.79
N LYS A 293 -1.82 21.27 -6.96
CA LYS A 293 -0.72 20.71 -6.17
C LYS A 293 -0.37 21.51 -4.92
N SER A 294 -1.16 22.51 -4.52
CA SER A 294 -1.00 23.19 -3.21
C SER A 294 -1.25 22.26 -2.00
N SER A 295 -1.74 21.05 -2.27
CA SER A 295 -2.12 20.02 -1.32
C SER A 295 -1.67 18.66 -1.85
N TRP A 296 -1.69 17.60 -1.03
CA TRP A 296 -1.25 16.28 -1.49
C TRP A 296 -2.12 15.75 -2.63
N VAL A 297 -1.48 15.34 -3.73
CA VAL A 297 -2.15 14.69 -4.86
C VAL A 297 -1.39 13.43 -5.28
N PHE A 298 -2.13 12.44 -5.74
CA PHE A 298 -1.65 11.20 -6.29
C PHE A 298 -0.82 11.45 -7.54
N PHE A 299 0.38 10.85 -7.56
CA PHE A 299 1.30 10.96 -8.68
C PHE A 299 1.39 9.65 -9.47
N LYS A 300 1.71 8.54 -8.79
CA LYS A 300 1.83 7.23 -9.42
C LYS A 300 1.67 6.09 -8.42
N ALA A 301 1.22 4.94 -8.90
CA ALA A 301 1.16 3.67 -8.16
C ALA A 301 2.18 2.68 -8.73
N LYS A 302 2.67 1.75 -7.90
CA LYS A 302 3.63 0.72 -8.29
C LYS A 302 3.44 -0.56 -7.47
N VAL A 303 3.80 -1.69 -8.10
CA VAL A 303 4.09 -2.96 -7.41
C VAL A 303 5.61 -3.06 -7.22
N PHE A 304 6.07 -3.41 -6.03
CA PHE A 304 7.48 -3.65 -5.73
C PHE A 304 7.83 -5.12 -6.00
N ASN A 305 8.16 -5.43 -7.26
CA ASN A 305 8.43 -6.80 -7.73
C ASN A 305 9.90 -6.99 -8.14
N LYS A 306 10.85 -6.63 -7.26
CA LYS A 306 12.29 -6.78 -7.53
C LYS A 306 12.66 -8.25 -7.77
N PRO A 307 13.69 -8.55 -8.59
CA PRO A 307 14.08 -9.94 -8.88
C PRO A 307 14.37 -10.79 -7.64
N PHE A 308 14.92 -10.21 -6.57
CA PHE A 308 15.19 -10.96 -5.33
C PHE A 308 13.92 -11.38 -4.57
N LEU A 309 12.76 -10.77 -4.87
CA LEU A 309 11.47 -11.18 -4.32
C LEU A 309 10.81 -12.29 -5.13
N GLN A 310 11.43 -12.71 -6.24
CA GLN A 310 10.87 -13.72 -7.13
C GLN A 310 11.55 -15.07 -6.92
N GLN A 311 10.78 -16.14 -7.01
CA GLN A 311 11.33 -17.47 -7.11
C GLN A 311 12.17 -17.56 -8.41
N SER A 312 13.44 -17.91 -8.29
CA SER A 312 14.37 -17.88 -9.42
C SER A 312 14.24 -19.06 -10.39
N SER A 313 13.65 -20.18 -9.95
CA SER A 313 13.60 -21.42 -10.73
C SER A 313 12.49 -22.38 -10.25
N GLY A 314 12.24 -23.43 -11.05
CA GLY A 314 11.22 -24.45 -10.77
C GLY A 314 9.83 -24.07 -11.27
N GLN A 315 8.82 -24.85 -10.89
CA GLN A 315 7.43 -24.66 -11.35
C GLN A 315 6.82 -23.30 -10.96
N PHE A 316 7.38 -22.63 -9.96
CA PHE A 316 6.93 -21.31 -9.49
C PHE A 316 7.85 -20.17 -9.94
N ALA A 317 8.74 -20.39 -10.92
CA ALA A 317 9.66 -19.34 -11.37
C ALA A 317 8.92 -18.05 -11.73
N GLY A 318 9.40 -16.92 -11.20
CA GLY A 318 8.78 -15.59 -11.35
C GLY A 318 7.68 -15.26 -10.34
N TYR A 319 7.14 -16.24 -9.60
CA TYR A 319 6.14 -16.00 -8.55
C TYR A 319 6.81 -15.30 -7.34
N PRO A 320 6.04 -14.63 -6.46
CA PRO A 320 6.57 -14.18 -5.18
C PRO A 320 7.25 -15.32 -4.43
N PHE A 321 8.48 -15.06 -3.98
CA PHE A 321 9.28 -15.99 -3.22
C PHE A 321 8.73 -16.05 -1.79
N ARG A 322 7.77 -16.94 -1.59
CA ARG A 322 7.07 -17.16 -0.32
C ARG A 322 7.96 -17.82 0.74
N THR A 323 7.54 -17.72 1.99
CA THR A 323 8.23 -18.26 3.17
C THR A 323 8.07 -19.76 3.26
N TYR A 324 6.89 -20.27 2.90
CA TYR A 324 6.54 -21.68 2.98
C TYR A 324 5.89 -22.22 1.70
N VAL A 325 6.25 -23.44 1.32
CA VAL A 325 5.51 -24.25 0.34
C VAL A 325 4.97 -25.49 1.06
N GLY A 326 3.67 -25.49 1.34
CA GLY A 326 3.11 -26.40 2.34
C GLY A 326 3.82 -26.14 3.68
N ASN A 327 4.38 -27.18 4.29
CA ASN A 327 5.13 -27.06 5.56
C ASN A 327 6.65 -26.94 5.33
N THR A 328 7.09 -26.82 4.07
CA THR A 328 8.52 -26.70 3.74
C THR A 328 8.94 -25.25 3.80
N PHE A 329 9.84 -24.92 4.72
CA PHE A 329 10.45 -23.60 4.79
C PHE A 329 11.37 -23.37 3.60
N THR A 330 11.03 -22.38 2.77
CA THR A 330 11.82 -21.97 1.60
C THR A 330 12.72 -20.78 1.89
N GLY A 331 12.49 -20.07 3.01
CA GLY A 331 13.29 -18.91 3.41
C GLY A 331 13.04 -17.65 2.56
N GLY A 332 11.90 -17.59 1.87
CA GLY A 332 11.49 -16.41 1.12
C GLY A 332 11.00 -15.24 1.99
N TYR A 333 10.28 -14.33 1.34
CA TYR A 333 9.81 -13.07 1.89
C TYR A 333 8.32 -13.15 2.22
N SER A 334 7.49 -13.13 1.18
CA SER A 334 6.04 -13.11 1.22
C SER A 334 5.51 -13.77 -0.05
N ASP A 335 4.33 -14.37 0.02
CA ASP A 335 3.59 -14.82 -1.15
C ASP A 335 2.92 -13.66 -1.92
N HIS A 336 3.12 -12.42 -1.48
CA HIS A 336 2.67 -11.18 -2.11
C HIS A 336 3.84 -10.22 -2.39
N PHE A 337 3.73 -9.43 -3.47
CA PHE A 337 4.56 -8.25 -3.69
C PHE A 337 3.95 -7.02 -3.01
N PRO A 338 4.75 -6.15 -2.36
CA PRO A 338 4.26 -4.89 -1.81
C PRO A 338 3.72 -3.96 -2.88
N VAL A 339 2.77 -3.10 -2.50
CA VAL A 339 2.22 -2.05 -3.36
C VAL A 339 2.39 -0.69 -2.70
N TYR A 340 2.59 0.35 -3.51
CA TYR A 340 2.78 1.70 -2.99
C TYR A 340 2.38 2.77 -4.00
N ILE A 341 2.03 3.93 -3.48
CA ILE A 341 1.78 5.14 -4.23
C ILE A 341 2.77 6.23 -3.81
N PHE A 342 3.01 7.15 -4.73
CA PHE A 342 3.61 8.45 -4.40
C PHE A 342 2.54 9.53 -4.43
N LEU A 343 2.60 10.39 -3.42
CA LEU A 343 1.91 11.66 -3.40
C LEU A 343 2.92 12.78 -3.64
N ILE A 344 2.49 13.84 -4.32
CA ILE A 344 3.27 15.06 -4.52
C ILE A 344 2.51 16.29 -4.04
N LYS A 345 3.25 17.30 -3.60
CA LYS A 345 2.74 18.60 -3.17
C LYS A 345 3.76 19.67 -3.54
N GLU A 346 3.33 20.77 -4.15
CA GLU A 346 4.20 21.91 -4.47
C GLU A 346 4.73 22.55 -3.18
N LYS A 347 6.01 22.93 -3.17
CA LYS A 347 6.69 23.49 -1.99
C LYS A 347 6.28 24.92 -1.70
#